data_AF-A0A2J9VKH9-F1
#
_entry.id   AF-A0A2J9VKH9-F1
#
_cell.length_a   1.000
_cell.length_b   1.000
_cell.length_c   1.000
_cell.angle_alpha   90.00
_cell.angle_beta   90.00
_cell.angle_gamma   90.00
#
_symmetry.space_group_name_H-M   'P 1'
#
loop_
_entity.id
_entity.type
_entity.pdbx_description
1 polymer ?
#
loop_
_entity_poly.entity_id
_entity_poly.type
_entity_poly.pdbx_seq_one_letter_code
_entity_poly.pdbx_strand_id
1 'polypeptide(L)'
;MTWLDELRKRVEQSSLVEVATALGISKSTISLVLNGKYPASTDKIQTLVESVFMGHTVVCPILGEIPKHKCASIQAAKHASGGPHAIRLWKACRSGCANSDLKEGLKIPVRLEQPAPPKRERSEKETVRTYDAQAAIARLERQARTDSEERMGGNFQRLFIELLQREIIALGSRYNRAIKQ
;
A
#
# COMPACT_ATOMS: atom_id res chain seq x y z
N MET A 1 15.98 -23.87 -11.13
CA MET A 1 15.26 -25.09 -10.67
C MET A 1 13.80 -24.72 -10.54
N THR A 2 12.90 -25.57 -11.06
CA THR A 2 11.46 -25.35 -10.88
C THR A 2 11.01 -25.91 -9.53
N TRP A 3 9.86 -25.46 -9.03
CA TRP A 3 9.29 -25.99 -7.77
C TRP A 3 8.97 -27.49 -7.87
N LEU A 4 8.65 -28.00 -9.08
CA LEU A 4 8.44 -29.43 -9.32
C LEU A 4 9.74 -30.24 -9.18
N ASP A 5 10.86 -29.68 -9.64
CA ASP A 5 12.18 -30.33 -9.49
C ASP A 5 12.55 -30.43 -8.01
N GLU A 6 12.35 -29.36 -7.24
CA GLU A 6 12.61 -29.36 -5.81
C GLU A 6 11.69 -30.34 -5.07
N LEU A 7 10.42 -30.42 -5.47
CA LEU A 7 9.47 -31.38 -4.90
C LEU A 7 9.91 -32.84 -5.18
N ARG A 8 10.33 -33.15 -6.41
CA ARG A 8 10.87 -34.48 -6.77
C ARG A 8 12.10 -34.81 -5.96
N LYS A 9 13.06 -33.88 -5.89
CA LYS A 9 14.28 -34.04 -5.10
C LYS A 9 13.98 -34.30 -3.64
N ARG A 10 13.02 -33.58 -3.05
CA ARG A 10 12.63 -33.78 -1.65
C ARG A 10 11.99 -35.14 -1.42
N VAL A 11 11.15 -35.60 -2.35
CA VAL A 11 10.54 -36.94 -2.30
C VAL A 11 11.60 -38.04 -2.41
N GLU A 12 12.60 -37.86 -3.27
CA GLU A 12 13.73 -38.80 -3.44
C GLU A 12 14.61 -38.87 -2.18
N GLN A 13 14.85 -37.72 -1.53
CA GLN A 13 15.66 -37.63 -0.31
C GLN A 13 14.96 -38.17 0.94
N SER A 14 13.63 -38.21 0.95
CA SER A 14 12.85 -38.71 2.07
C SER A 14 11.77 -39.69 1.62
N SER A 15 10.51 -39.32 1.77
CA SER A 15 9.37 -40.12 1.35
C SER A 15 8.16 -39.26 1.04
N LEU A 16 7.28 -39.77 0.17
CA LEU A 16 6.00 -39.13 -0.17
C LEU A 16 5.15 -38.80 1.06
N VAL A 17 5.21 -39.62 2.11
CA VAL A 17 4.40 -39.45 3.34
C VAL A 17 4.97 -38.30 4.19
N GLU A 18 6.29 -38.21 4.30
CA GLU A 18 6.93 -37.11 5.03
C GLU A 18 6.73 -35.78 4.34
N VAL A 19 6.90 -35.73 3.00
CA VAL A 19 6.66 -34.53 2.21
C VAL A 19 5.18 -34.10 2.28
N ALA A 20 4.25 -35.06 2.24
CA ALA A 20 2.82 -34.82 2.45
C ALA A 20 2.53 -34.18 3.81
N THR A 21 3.10 -34.74 4.87
CA THR A 21 2.94 -34.24 6.23
C THR A 21 3.54 -32.84 6.39
N ALA A 22 4.72 -32.60 5.81
CA ALA A 22 5.39 -31.30 5.86
C ALA A 22 4.60 -30.19 5.13
N LEU A 23 3.96 -30.51 4.00
CA LEU A 23 3.15 -29.57 3.24
C LEU A 23 1.70 -29.45 3.76
N GLY A 24 1.25 -30.38 4.61
CA GLY A 24 -0.13 -30.44 5.07
C GLY A 24 -1.14 -30.84 3.98
N ILE A 25 -0.70 -31.60 2.97
CA ILE A 25 -1.51 -32.04 1.82
C ILE A 25 -1.56 -33.58 1.80
N SER A 26 -2.61 -34.17 1.22
CA SER A 26 -2.67 -35.63 1.04
C SER A 26 -1.58 -36.16 0.10
N LYS A 27 -1.05 -37.35 0.42
CA LYS A 27 -0.11 -38.11 -0.42
C LYS A 27 -0.60 -38.28 -1.87
N SER A 28 -1.90 -38.55 -2.03
CA SER A 28 -2.52 -38.75 -3.35
C SER A 28 -2.44 -37.49 -4.20
N THR A 29 -2.64 -36.31 -3.60
CA THR A 29 -2.51 -35.02 -4.31
C THR A 29 -1.09 -34.82 -4.81
N ILE A 30 -0.07 -35.08 -3.98
CA ILE A 30 1.34 -34.95 -4.38
C ILE A 30 1.67 -35.89 -5.54
N SER A 31 1.19 -37.14 -5.48
CA SER A 31 1.36 -38.11 -6.57
C SER A 31 0.70 -37.64 -7.87
N LEU A 32 -0.53 -37.11 -7.80
CA LEU A 32 -1.22 -36.58 -8.99
C LEU A 32 -0.48 -35.38 -9.59
N VAL A 33 0.05 -34.50 -8.76
CA VAL A 33 0.83 -33.33 -9.20
C VAL A 33 2.12 -33.74 -9.88
N LEU A 34 2.89 -34.66 -9.29
CA LEU A 34 4.15 -35.14 -9.86
C LEU A 34 3.97 -35.85 -11.21
N ASN A 35 2.81 -36.50 -11.39
CA ASN A 35 2.42 -37.18 -12.63
C ASN A 35 1.68 -36.26 -13.62
N GLY A 36 1.47 -34.99 -13.30
CA GLY A 36 0.74 -34.04 -14.16
C GLY A 36 -0.75 -34.36 -14.35
N LYS A 37 -1.35 -35.17 -13.45
CA LYS A 37 -2.74 -35.62 -13.50
C LYS A 37 -3.66 -34.86 -12.52
N TYR A 38 -3.17 -33.82 -11.87
CA TYR A 38 -3.97 -33.04 -10.92
C TYR A 38 -4.96 -32.15 -11.69
N PRO A 39 -6.29 -32.31 -11.49
CA PRO A 39 -7.30 -31.68 -12.33
C PRO A 39 -7.54 -30.18 -12.01
N ALA A 40 -6.98 -29.67 -10.91
CA ALA A 40 -7.19 -28.30 -10.44
C ALA A 40 -5.90 -27.46 -10.53
N SER A 41 -6.02 -26.16 -10.25
CA SER A 41 -4.85 -25.25 -10.23
C SER A 41 -3.81 -25.70 -9.20
N THR A 42 -2.56 -25.74 -9.64
CA THR A 42 -1.39 -26.07 -8.82
C THR A 42 -0.78 -24.86 -8.12
N ASP A 43 -1.30 -23.65 -8.31
CA ASP A 43 -0.69 -22.40 -7.81
C ASP A 43 -0.52 -22.39 -6.28
N LYS A 44 -1.50 -22.97 -5.57
CA LYS A 44 -1.44 -23.13 -4.12
C LYS A 44 -0.35 -24.12 -3.69
N ILE A 45 -0.20 -25.19 -4.45
CA ILE A 45 0.78 -26.25 -4.18
C ILE A 45 2.19 -25.72 -4.47
N GLN A 46 2.36 -25.00 -5.56
CA GLN A 46 3.58 -24.27 -5.88
C GLN A 46 3.96 -23.33 -4.75
N THR A 47 3.05 -22.46 -4.31
CA THR A 47 3.31 -21.50 -3.22
C THR A 47 3.70 -22.21 -1.92
N LEU A 48 3.07 -23.35 -1.62
CA LEU A 48 3.41 -24.17 -0.46
C LEU A 48 4.84 -24.72 -0.56
N VAL A 49 5.18 -25.35 -1.68
CA VAL A 49 6.51 -25.91 -1.95
C VAL A 49 7.59 -24.83 -1.89
N GLU A 50 7.37 -23.71 -2.55
CA GLU A 50 8.27 -22.55 -2.53
C GLU A 50 8.49 -22.04 -1.10
N SER A 51 7.44 -21.93 -0.31
CA SER A 51 7.56 -21.40 1.05
C SER A 51 8.19 -22.38 2.05
N VAL A 52 7.98 -23.69 1.89
CA VAL A 52 8.43 -24.72 2.85
C VAL A 52 9.84 -25.23 2.51
N PHE A 53 10.12 -25.46 1.23
CA PHE A 53 11.39 -26.06 0.80
C PHE A 53 12.35 -25.05 0.19
N MET A 54 11.86 -23.97 -0.44
CA MET A 54 12.71 -22.95 -1.06
C MET A 54 12.89 -21.70 -0.19
N GLY A 55 12.34 -21.68 1.03
CA GLY A 55 12.58 -20.62 2.02
C GLY A 55 11.91 -19.28 1.71
N HIS A 56 10.85 -19.25 0.90
CA HIS A 56 10.14 -18.00 0.63
C HIS A 56 9.38 -17.50 1.88
N THR A 57 9.92 -16.45 2.50
CA THR A 57 9.34 -15.75 3.65
C THR A 57 8.76 -14.39 3.25
N VAL A 58 7.87 -13.86 4.11
CA VAL A 58 7.27 -12.53 4.00
C VAL A 58 7.31 -11.84 5.36
N VAL A 59 7.46 -10.52 5.35
CA VAL A 59 7.45 -9.72 6.59
C VAL A 59 6.02 -9.31 6.93
N CYS A 60 5.44 -9.95 7.94
CA CYS A 60 4.14 -9.62 8.49
C CYS A 60 4.25 -8.46 9.51
N PRO A 61 3.39 -7.43 9.45
CA PRO A 61 3.37 -6.34 10.44
C PRO A 61 3.16 -6.79 11.90
N ILE A 62 2.53 -7.94 12.10
CA ILE A 62 2.13 -8.42 13.43
C ILE A 62 3.05 -9.54 13.93
N LEU A 63 3.46 -10.45 13.04
CA LEU A 63 4.24 -11.65 13.39
C LEU A 63 5.73 -11.55 13.02
N GLY A 64 6.15 -10.51 12.29
CA GLY A 64 7.49 -10.43 11.72
C GLY A 64 7.66 -11.38 10.53
N GLU A 65 8.86 -11.93 10.36
CA GLU A 65 9.16 -12.83 9.26
C GLU A 65 8.41 -14.17 9.41
N ILE A 66 7.57 -14.49 8.43
CA ILE A 66 6.79 -15.73 8.39
C ILE A 66 6.88 -16.40 7.02
N PRO A 67 6.75 -17.73 6.93
CA PRO A 67 6.63 -18.41 5.64
C PRO A 67 5.42 -17.91 4.84
N LYS A 68 5.59 -17.78 3.51
CA LYS A 68 4.53 -17.28 2.62
C LYS A 68 3.22 -18.10 2.72
N HIS A 69 3.28 -19.42 2.85
CA HIS A 69 2.07 -20.25 3.02
C HIS A 69 1.28 -19.92 4.30
N LYS A 70 1.99 -19.60 5.39
CA LYS A 70 1.36 -19.25 6.66
C LYS A 70 0.60 -17.94 6.52
N CYS A 71 1.20 -16.97 5.81
CA CYS A 71 0.53 -15.72 5.47
C CYS A 71 -0.76 -15.95 4.65
N ALA A 72 -0.69 -16.77 3.60
CA ALA A 72 -1.85 -17.09 2.77
C ALA A 72 -2.96 -17.82 3.55
N SER A 73 -2.59 -18.75 4.44
CA SER A 73 -3.54 -19.47 5.31
C SER A 73 -4.29 -18.51 6.25
N ILE A 74 -3.57 -17.56 6.87
CA ILE A 74 -4.17 -16.53 7.72
C ILE A 74 -5.14 -15.64 6.92
N GLN A 75 -4.78 -15.27 5.68
CA GLN A 75 -5.66 -14.48 4.81
C GLN A 75 -6.92 -15.24 4.42
N ALA A 76 -6.81 -16.54 4.13
CA ALA A 76 -7.93 -17.40 3.76
C ALA A 76 -8.90 -17.69 4.91
N ALA A 77 -8.49 -17.49 6.17
CA ALA A 77 -9.35 -17.69 7.32
C ALA A 77 -10.57 -16.75 7.29
N LYS A 78 -11.78 -17.32 7.33
CA LYS A 78 -13.04 -16.56 7.31
C LYS A 78 -13.23 -15.72 8.57
N HIS A 79 -12.83 -16.24 9.72
CA HIS A 79 -12.93 -15.59 11.02
C HIS A 79 -11.61 -15.76 11.80
N ALA A 80 -11.41 -14.91 12.80
CA ALA A 80 -10.30 -15.05 13.74
C ALA A 80 -10.63 -16.17 14.73
N SER A 81 -9.92 -17.30 14.62
CA SER A 81 -10.02 -18.39 15.59
C SER A 81 -8.99 -18.13 16.71
N GLY A 82 -9.44 -17.63 17.87
CA GLY A 82 -8.59 -17.47 19.06
C GLY A 82 -8.72 -16.13 19.77
N GLY A 83 -7.72 -15.82 20.61
CA GLY A 83 -7.68 -14.64 21.46
C GLY A 83 -7.39 -13.31 20.73
N PRO A 84 -7.18 -12.21 21.47
CA PRO A 84 -7.01 -10.86 20.93
C PRO A 84 -5.92 -10.73 19.87
N HIS A 85 -4.83 -11.49 19.99
CA HIS A 85 -3.74 -11.52 19.00
C HIS A 85 -4.19 -12.09 17.65
N ALA A 86 -4.97 -13.16 17.64
CA ALA A 86 -5.50 -13.76 16.42
C ALA A 86 -6.47 -12.81 15.70
N ILE A 87 -7.30 -12.09 16.49
CA ILE A 87 -8.20 -11.05 15.97
C ILE A 87 -7.40 -9.90 15.35
N ARG A 88 -6.34 -9.42 16.02
CA ARG A 88 -5.48 -8.35 15.51
C ARG A 88 -4.81 -8.74 14.20
N LEU A 89 -4.31 -9.98 14.12
CA LEU A 89 -3.70 -10.54 12.91
C LEU A 89 -4.70 -10.65 11.75
N TRP A 90 -5.90 -11.18 12.02
CA TRP A 90 -6.97 -11.30 11.02
C TRP A 90 -7.42 -9.93 10.48
N LYS A 91 -7.55 -8.94 11.38
CA LYS A 91 -7.86 -7.55 11.01
C LYS A 91 -6.74 -6.91 10.20
N ALA A 92 -5.48 -7.19 10.53
CA ALA A 92 -4.33 -6.64 9.81
C ALA A 92 -4.34 -7.02 8.32
N CYS A 93 -4.62 -8.29 8.00
CA CYS A 93 -4.76 -8.74 6.62
C CYS A 93 -5.86 -7.98 5.85
N ARG A 94 -6.97 -7.65 6.51
CA ARG A 94 -8.12 -6.94 5.91
C ARG A 94 -8.05 -5.42 6.02
N SER A 95 -6.96 -4.89 6.58
CA SER A 95 -6.72 -3.44 6.72
C SER A 95 -5.77 -2.91 5.65
N GLY A 96 -5.45 -3.70 4.63
CA GLY A 96 -4.58 -3.31 3.52
C GLY A 96 -3.08 -3.55 3.79
N CYS A 97 -2.72 -4.66 4.43
CA CYS A 97 -1.31 -4.98 4.61
C CYS A 97 -0.62 -5.25 3.25
N ALA A 98 0.65 -4.87 3.15
CA ALA A 98 1.46 -4.99 1.92
C ALA A 98 1.47 -6.38 1.23
N ASN A 99 1.21 -7.45 1.99
CA ASN A 99 1.21 -8.83 1.47
C ASN A 99 -0.22 -9.40 1.30
N SER A 100 -1.26 -8.57 1.45
CA SER A 100 -2.65 -9.03 1.38
C SER A 100 -3.16 -9.07 -0.06
N ASP A 101 -3.68 -10.23 -0.47
CA ASP A 101 -4.34 -10.41 -1.78
C ASP A 101 -5.88 -10.32 -1.69
N LEU A 102 -6.41 -9.88 -0.53
CA LEU A 102 -7.85 -9.83 -0.28
C LEU A 102 -8.51 -8.64 -1.01
N LYS A 103 -9.57 -8.94 -1.79
CA LYS A 103 -10.34 -7.92 -2.54
C LYS A 103 -11.24 -7.05 -1.67
N GLU A 104 -11.68 -7.58 -0.52
CA GLU A 104 -12.60 -6.90 0.39
C GLU A 104 -11.88 -6.52 1.69
N GLY A 105 -11.98 -5.25 2.06
CA GLY A 105 -11.32 -4.68 3.24
C GLY A 105 -12.31 -4.30 4.34
N LEU A 106 -11.81 -4.13 5.56
CA LEU A 106 -12.57 -3.59 6.68
C LEU A 106 -12.90 -2.11 6.43
N LYS A 107 -14.14 -1.70 6.76
CA LYS A 107 -14.58 -0.29 6.66
C LYS A 107 -13.73 0.66 7.52
N ILE A 108 -13.31 0.20 8.70
CA ILE A 108 -12.42 0.93 9.60
C ILE A 108 -11.14 0.10 9.72
N PRO A 109 -10.07 0.45 8.99
CA PRO A 109 -8.82 -0.29 9.03
C PRO A 109 -8.11 -0.10 10.38
N VAL A 110 -7.43 -1.14 10.84
CA VAL A 110 -6.54 -1.05 12.00
C VAL A 110 -5.25 -0.35 11.55
N ARG A 111 -4.74 0.57 12.38
CA ARG A 111 -3.43 1.18 12.14
C ARG A 111 -2.35 0.10 12.28
N LEU A 112 -1.67 -0.19 11.18
CA LEU A 112 -0.51 -1.08 11.17
C LEU A 112 0.76 -0.23 11.24
N GLU A 113 1.62 -0.51 12.20
CA GLU A 113 3.01 -0.05 12.19
C GLU A 113 3.78 -0.89 11.18
N GLN A 114 3.50 -0.69 9.89
CA GLN A 114 4.38 -1.18 8.84
C GLN A 114 5.53 -0.19 8.70
N PRO A 115 6.79 -0.64 8.47
CA PRO A 115 7.75 0.25 7.84
C PRO A 115 7.06 0.77 6.60
N ALA A 116 6.94 2.09 6.49
CA ALA A 116 6.24 2.72 5.39
C ALA A 116 6.71 2.03 4.10
N PRO A 117 5.79 1.63 3.19
CA PRO A 117 6.22 1.16 1.87
C PRO A 117 7.26 2.17 1.37
N PRO A 118 8.38 1.72 0.75
CA PRO A 118 9.40 2.65 0.25
C PRO A 118 8.61 3.72 -0.47
N LYS A 119 8.67 4.95 0.05
CA LYS A 119 7.82 6.06 -0.40
C LYS A 119 7.85 5.94 -1.90
N ARG A 120 6.71 5.56 -2.53
CA ARG A 120 6.63 5.41 -4.00
C ARG A 120 7.42 6.58 -4.50
N GLU A 121 8.54 6.33 -5.17
CA GLU A 121 9.43 7.38 -5.63
C GLU A 121 8.51 8.40 -6.24
N ARG A 122 8.34 9.50 -5.50
CA ARG A 122 7.33 10.48 -5.82
C ARG A 122 8.00 11.12 -7.00
N SER A 123 7.66 10.62 -8.20
CA SER A 123 8.23 11.01 -9.47
C SER A 123 8.73 12.43 -9.30
N GLU A 124 10.05 12.62 -9.36
CA GLU A 124 10.79 13.87 -9.26
C GLU A 124 10.39 14.86 -10.38
N LYS A 125 9.11 14.94 -10.71
CA LYS A 125 8.49 16.19 -11.07
C LYS A 125 8.37 17.00 -9.80
N GLU A 126 9.52 17.49 -9.36
CA GLU A 126 9.61 18.77 -8.68
C GLU A 126 8.97 19.79 -9.60
N THR A 127 7.64 19.88 -9.55
CA THR A 127 6.90 20.90 -10.25
C THR A 127 7.36 22.19 -9.62
N VAL A 128 8.25 22.91 -10.31
CA VAL A 128 8.57 24.30 -10.00
C VAL A 128 7.25 24.98 -9.67
N ARG A 129 7.10 25.47 -8.43
CA ARG A 129 5.86 26.11 -7.99
C ARG A 129 5.71 27.39 -8.82
N THR A 130 4.97 27.29 -9.92
CA THR A 130 4.68 28.43 -10.79
C THR A 130 3.72 29.36 -10.08
N TYR A 131 3.94 30.67 -10.22
CA TYR A 131 3.00 31.65 -9.69
C TYR A 131 1.71 31.64 -10.53
N ASP A 132 0.59 31.35 -9.88
CA ASP A 132 -0.74 31.40 -10.50
C ASP A 132 -1.38 32.78 -10.27
N ALA A 133 -1.25 33.65 -11.27
CA ALA A 133 -1.79 34.99 -11.24
C ALA A 133 -3.33 35.01 -11.23
N GLN A 134 -3.99 34.06 -11.91
CA GLN A 134 -5.45 34.01 -12.00
C GLN A 134 -6.05 33.63 -10.65
N ALA A 135 -5.48 32.64 -9.97
CA ALA A 135 -5.90 32.28 -8.62
C ALA A 135 -5.65 33.41 -7.62
N ALA A 136 -4.59 34.20 -7.79
CA ALA A 136 -4.34 35.38 -6.96
C ALA A 136 -5.41 36.46 -7.18
N ILE A 137 -5.69 36.83 -8.43
CA ILE A 137 -6.72 37.80 -8.79
C ILE A 137 -8.09 37.40 -8.22
N ALA A 138 -8.52 36.15 -8.43
CA ALA A 138 -9.80 35.66 -7.92
C ALA A 138 -9.90 35.64 -6.38
N ARG A 139 -8.77 35.53 -5.66
CA ARG A 139 -8.74 35.70 -4.20
C ARG A 139 -8.89 37.18 -3.81
N LEU A 140 -8.15 38.06 -4.47
CA LEU A 140 -8.18 39.50 -4.17
C LEU A 140 -9.53 40.14 -4.51
N GLU A 141 -10.20 39.72 -5.58
CA GLU A 141 -11.55 40.18 -5.92
C GLU A 141 -12.57 39.79 -4.84
N ARG A 142 -12.50 38.55 -4.34
CA ARG A 142 -13.36 38.10 -3.24
C ARG A 142 -13.10 38.90 -1.97
N GLN A 143 -11.84 39.11 -1.63
CA GLN A 143 -11.45 39.92 -0.47
C GLN A 143 -11.96 41.37 -0.60
N ALA A 144 -11.74 42.01 -1.76
CA ALA A 144 -12.19 43.38 -2.01
C ALA A 144 -13.72 43.51 -1.88
N ARG A 145 -14.47 42.49 -2.31
CA ARG A 145 -15.93 42.46 -2.17
C ARG A 145 -16.34 42.38 -0.71
N THR A 146 -15.78 41.43 0.05
CA THR A 146 -16.05 41.31 1.49
C THR A 146 -15.69 42.58 2.25
N ASP A 147 -14.52 43.18 1.99
CA ASP A 147 -14.07 44.41 2.64
C ASP A 147 -14.95 45.63 2.27
N SER A 148 -15.47 45.67 1.04
CA SER A 148 -16.37 46.75 0.60
C SER A 148 -17.75 46.68 1.25
N GLU A 149 -18.25 45.46 1.47
CA GLU A 149 -19.51 45.17 2.13
C GLU A 149 -19.40 45.48 3.64
N GLU A 150 -18.30 45.08 4.28
CA GLU A 150 -18.05 45.30 5.71
C GLU A 150 -17.87 46.79 6.06
N ARG A 151 -17.29 47.58 5.15
CA ARG A 151 -17.08 49.03 5.34
C ARG A 151 -18.30 49.91 5.02
N MET A 152 -19.49 49.34 4.81
CA MET A 152 -20.73 50.05 4.45
C MET A 152 -20.53 51.09 3.33
N GLY A 153 -20.31 50.62 2.09
CA GLY A 153 -20.28 51.49 0.90
C GLY A 153 -18.88 51.92 0.45
N GLY A 154 -17.83 51.20 0.85
CA GLY A 154 -16.49 51.40 0.31
C GLY A 154 -16.46 51.09 -1.19
N ASN A 155 -15.76 51.90 -1.98
CA ASN A 155 -15.62 51.65 -3.41
C ASN A 155 -14.78 50.38 -3.65
N PHE A 156 -15.44 49.29 -4.09
CA PHE A 156 -14.84 48.00 -4.44
C PHE A 156 -13.57 48.16 -5.30
N GLN A 157 -13.62 49.02 -6.32
CA GLN A 157 -12.51 49.22 -7.25
C GLN A 157 -11.28 49.78 -6.53
N ARG A 158 -11.48 50.71 -5.58
CA ARG A 158 -10.38 51.30 -4.81
C ARG A 158 -9.70 50.24 -3.92
N LEU A 159 -10.49 49.43 -3.22
CA LEU A 159 -9.98 48.37 -2.35
C LEU A 159 -9.24 47.30 -3.16
N PHE A 160 -9.79 46.93 -4.31
CA PHE A 160 -9.14 45.98 -5.20
C PHE A 160 -7.81 46.50 -5.74
N ILE A 161 -7.72 47.78 -6.12
CA ILE A 161 -6.47 48.43 -6.53
C ILE A 161 -5.44 48.41 -5.39
N GLU A 162 -5.82 48.74 -4.15
CA GLU A 162 -4.92 48.71 -2.99
C GLU A 162 -4.39 47.28 -2.72
N LEU A 163 -5.25 46.27 -2.83
CA LEU A 163 -4.89 44.86 -2.68
C LEU A 163 -3.94 44.38 -3.78
N LEU A 164 -4.17 44.78 -5.03
CA LEU A 164 -3.28 44.48 -6.15
C LEU A 164 -1.90 45.12 -5.97
N GLN A 165 -1.84 46.38 -5.53
CA GLN A 165 -0.56 47.05 -5.26
C GLN A 165 0.25 46.28 -4.20
N ARG A 166 -0.39 45.81 -3.12
CA ARG A 166 0.27 45.01 -2.09
C ARG A 166 0.79 43.68 -2.62
N GLU A 167 0.01 42.98 -3.45
CA GLU A 167 0.42 41.71 -4.05
C GLU A 167 1.61 41.90 -5.00
N ILE A 168 1.63 42.95 -5.81
CA ILE A 168 2.76 43.26 -6.71
C ILE A 168 4.05 43.49 -5.91
N ILE A 169 3.99 44.24 -4.81
CA ILE A 169 5.16 44.47 -3.94
C ILE A 169 5.65 43.15 -3.32
N ALA A 170 4.72 42.30 -2.87
CA ALA A 170 5.04 41.00 -2.31
C ALA A 170 5.67 40.07 -3.35
N LEU A 171 5.18 40.08 -4.60
CA LEU A 171 5.74 39.33 -5.71
C LEU A 171 7.14 39.81 -6.06
N GLY A 172 7.36 41.12 -6.19
CA GLY A 172 8.69 41.67 -6.44
C GLY A 172 9.68 41.25 -5.36
N SER A 173 9.25 41.26 -4.10
CA SER A 173 10.07 40.80 -2.97
C SER A 173 10.40 39.30 -3.06
N ARG A 174 9.46 38.45 -3.45
CA ARG A 174 9.68 37.00 -3.64
C ARG A 174 10.57 36.71 -4.83
N TYR A 175 10.35 37.41 -5.94
CA TYR A 175 11.14 37.30 -7.16
C TYR A 175 12.60 37.72 -6.92
N ASN A 176 12.82 38.85 -6.26
CA ASN A 176 14.18 39.32 -5.91
C ASN A 176 14.92 38.37 -4.98
N ARG A 177 14.21 37.64 -4.10
CA ARG A 177 14.82 36.56 -3.29
C ARG A 177 15.18 35.36 -4.14
N ALA A 178 14.32 34.97 -5.08
CA ALA A 178 14.55 33.83 -5.96
C ALA A 178 15.73 34.05 -6.92
N ILE A 179 15.97 35.28 -7.40
CA ILE A 179 17.14 35.59 -8.25
C ILE A 179 18.46 35.59 -7.46
N LYS A 180 18.42 35.91 -6.16
CA LYS A 180 19.62 35.98 -5.31
C LYS A 180 20.10 34.60 -4.82
N GLN A 181 19.32 33.54 -5.02
CA GLN A 181 19.67 32.15 -4.73
C GLN A 181 20.29 31.50 -5.96
#